data_AF-A0A9X3S5K1-F1
#
_entry.id   AF-A0A9X3S5K1-F1
#
_cell.length_a   1.000
_cell.length_b   1.000
_cell.length_c   1.000
_cell.angle_alpha   90.00
_cell.angle_beta   90.00
_cell.angle_gamma   90.00
#
_symmetry.space_group_name_H-M   'P 1'
#
loop_
_entity.id
_entity.type
_entity.pdbx_description
1 polymer ?
#
loop_
_entity_poly.entity_id
_entity_poly.type
_entity_poly.pdbx_seq_one_letter_code
_entity_poly.pdbx_strand_id
1 'polypeptide(L)'
;MPEGLSPAEVGKEIAEHKKHSDAAGDDHDRHDRRLSIVEAVLLSFVAILAAYSGYAAAKWGTESSISLASASAQRTKANRADTEAIVTRTLDSASFNAWFTAFTAGNADAQRLAEKRMRPGYRPAFDAWRATDPEHNPSAPAGPAYMPQYVIPQDAAAKAYDAKADRAFAKGSEAGQTADKYIRATVFLATVLFLVGISGHFRIRQARIGLIVAAGFLLGFAVIQLLGLPGPPA
;
A
#
# COMPACT_ATOMS: atom_id res chain seq x y z
N MET A 1 66.62 34.34 48.19
CA MET A 1 65.32 34.22 48.88
C MET A 1 64.25 34.54 47.86
N PRO A 2 63.18 33.73 47.75
CA PRO A 2 62.08 34.02 46.84
C PRO A 2 61.31 35.23 47.38
N GLU A 3 61.24 36.32 46.59
CA GLU A 3 60.39 37.46 46.95
C GLU A 3 58.92 37.03 46.79
N GLY A 4 58.22 36.91 47.92
CA GLY A 4 56.80 36.65 47.94
C GLY A 4 56.03 37.89 47.50
N LEU A 5 55.05 37.70 46.63
CA LEU A 5 54.14 38.74 46.15
C LEU A 5 53.57 39.56 47.32
N SER A 6 53.48 40.88 47.14
CA SER A 6 52.90 41.75 48.15
C SER A 6 51.39 41.47 48.32
N PRO A 7 50.79 41.69 49.52
CA PRO A 7 49.36 41.45 49.75
C PRO A 7 48.43 42.19 48.77
N ALA A 8 48.87 43.34 48.24
CA ALA A 8 48.13 44.10 47.24
C ALA A 8 48.18 43.46 45.84
N GLU A 9 49.31 42.86 45.45
CA GLU A 9 49.46 42.11 44.19
C GLU A 9 48.67 40.81 44.22
N VAL A 10 48.68 40.09 45.36
CA VAL A 10 47.86 38.89 45.56
C VAL A 10 46.37 39.22 45.45
N GLY A 11 45.92 40.33 46.05
CA GLY A 11 44.54 40.79 45.93
C GLY A 11 44.13 41.14 44.49
N LYS A 12 45.06 41.72 43.71
CA LYS A 12 44.83 42.06 42.31
C LYS A 12 44.77 40.81 41.41
N GLU A 13 45.69 39.86 41.59
CA GLU A 13 45.65 38.59 40.85
C GLU A 13 44.38 37.79 41.16
N ILE A 14 43.96 37.69 42.42
CA ILE A 14 42.71 37.00 42.79
C ILE A 14 41.49 37.67 42.13
N ALA A 15 41.46 38.99 42.09
CA ALA A 15 40.39 39.74 41.43
C ALA A 15 40.40 39.54 39.91
N GLU A 16 41.56 39.54 39.25
CA GLU A 16 41.69 39.26 37.82
C GLU A 16 41.31 37.81 37.48
N HIS A 17 41.78 36.83 38.26
CA HIS A 17 41.38 35.42 38.10
C HIS A 17 39.88 35.21 38.28
N LYS A 18 39.25 35.87 39.26
CA LYS A 18 37.80 35.82 39.46
C LYS A 18 37.04 36.46 38.30
N LYS A 19 37.52 37.59 37.76
CA LYS A 19 36.89 38.27 36.63
C LYS A 19 36.99 37.45 35.35
N HIS A 20 38.12 36.78 35.13
CA HIS A 20 38.31 35.86 34.01
C HIS A 20 37.50 34.56 34.19
N SER A 21 37.36 34.03 35.40
CA SER A 21 36.51 32.85 35.66
C SER A 21 35.02 33.15 35.53
N ASP A 22 34.57 34.31 36.01
CA ASP A 22 33.16 34.72 35.93
C ASP A 22 32.76 35.05 34.48
N ALA A 23 33.66 35.68 33.70
CA ALA A 23 33.42 35.95 32.28
C ALA A 23 33.45 34.68 31.40
N ALA A 24 34.35 33.72 31.69
CA ALA A 24 34.38 32.44 31.00
C ALA A 24 33.24 31.50 31.41
N GLY A 25 32.78 31.60 32.68
CA GLY A 25 31.65 30.83 33.21
C GLY A 25 30.29 31.30 32.69
N ASP A 26 30.03 32.62 32.61
CA ASP A 26 28.76 33.18 32.12
C ASP A 26 28.53 32.87 30.63
N ASP A 27 29.59 32.83 29.82
CA ASP A 27 29.50 32.52 28.38
C ASP A 27 29.30 31.01 28.12
N HIS A 28 29.87 30.14 28.98
CA HIS A 28 29.63 28.70 28.93
C HIS A 28 28.19 28.34 29.38
N ASP A 29 27.70 28.92 30.48
CA ASP A 29 26.32 28.68 30.97
C ASP A 29 25.25 29.21 30.01
N ARG A 30 25.51 30.33 29.33
CA ARG A 30 24.60 30.86 28.29
C ARG A 30 24.55 29.99 27.04
N HIS A 31 25.70 29.49 26.59
CA HIS A 31 25.75 28.59 25.43
C HIS A 31 25.07 27.26 25.71
N ASP A 32 25.31 26.65 26.87
CA ASP A 32 24.65 25.41 27.26
C ASP A 32 23.14 25.59 27.40
N ARG A 33 22.68 26.72 27.99
CA ARG A 33 21.24 27.02 28.08
C ARG A 33 20.57 27.23 26.72
N ARG A 34 21.23 27.92 25.78
CA ARG A 34 20.73 28.10 24.40
C ARG A 34 20.66 26.76 23.67
N LEU A 35 21.68 25.92 23.83
CA LEU A 35 21.73 24.59 23.22
C LEU A 35 20.60 23.70 23.72
N SER A 36 20.31 23.71 25.03
CA SER A 36 19.19 22.96 25.61
C SER A 36 17.82 23.41 25.10
N ILE A 37 17.61 24.72 24.88
CA ILE A 37 16.35 25.23 24.30
C ILE A 37 16.20 24.74 22.85
N VAL A 38 17.27 24.82 22.06
CA VAL A 38 17.27 24.35 20.66
C VAL A 38 17.03 22.84 20.60
N GLU A 39 17.64 22.06 21.47
CA GLU A 39 17.41 20.61 21.60
C GLU A 39 15.94 20.31 21.95
N ALA A 40 15.35 21.02 22.90
CA ALA A 40 13.95 20.84 23.28
C ALA A 40 12.96 21.21 22.16
N VAL A 41 13.22 22.29 21.42
CA VAL A 41 12.42 22.69 20.27
C VAL A 41 12.54 21.66 19.14
N LEU A 42 13.75 21.18 18.87
CA LEU A 42 13.99 20.15 17.86
C LEU A 42 13.29 18.83 18.22
N LEU A 43 13.40 18.37 19.47
CA LEU A 43 12.70 17.17 19.95
C LEU A 43 11.19 17.31 19.82
N SER A 44 10.65 18.48 20.19
CA SER A 44 9.21 18.77 20.06
C SER A 44 8.76 18.72 18.59
N PHE A 45 9.54 19.30 17.69
CA PHE A 45 9.28 19.27 16.25
C PHE A 45 9.32 17.83 15.70
N VAL A 46 10.34 17.05 16.05
CA VAL A 46 10.47 15.65 15.63
C VAL A 46 9.31 14.81 16.16
N ALA A 47 8.87 15.04 17.40
CA ALA A 47 7.73 14.34 17.99
C ALA A 47 6.41 14.63 17.23
N ILE A 48 6.17 15.88 16.84
CA ILE A 48 5.00 16.25 16.03
C ILE A 48 5.05 15.55 14.66
N LEU A 49 6.21 15.56 13.99
CA LEU A 49 6.39 14.87 12.71
C LEU A 49 6.15 13.37 12.85
N ALA A 50 6.63 12.74 13.93
CA ALA A 50 6.48 11.31 14.17
C ALA A 50 5.00 10.94 14.43
N ALA A 51 4.29 11.79 15.18
CA ALA A 51 2.86 11.65 15.40
C ALA A 51 2.08 11.80 14.08
N TYR A 52 2.42 12.81 13.27
CA TYR A 52 1.80 13.01 11.97
C TYR A 52 2.05 11.84 11.01
N SER A 53 3.29 11.33 10.93
CA SER A 53 3.62 10.20 10.08
C SER A 53 2.93 8.92 10.53
N GLY A 54 2.83 8.66 11.84
CA GLY A 54 2.05 7.56 12.40
C GLY A 54 0.56 7.65 12.06
N TYR A 55 -0.04 8.84 12.20
CA TYR A 55 -1.43 9.09 11.83
C TYR A 55 -1.67 8.87 10.33
N ALA A 56 -0.82 9.44 9.47
CA ALA A 56 -0.95 9.30 8.03
C ALA A 56 -0.77 7.84 7.57
N ALA A 57 0.19 7.11 8.16
CA ALA A 57 0.35 5.68 7.94
C ALA A 57 -0.94 4.90 8.25
N ALA A 58 -1.57 5.17 9.41
CA ALA A 58 -2.80 4.48 9.79
C ALA A 58 -3.97 4.78 8.84
N LYS A 59 -4.11 6.03 8.38
CA LYS A 59 -5.14 6.43 7.41
C LYS A 59 -4.95 5.73 6.06
N TRP A 60 -3.74 5.77 5.51
CA TRP A 60 -3.41 5.07 4.26
C TRP A 60 -3.51 3.54 4.39
N GLY A 61 -3.15 2.97 5.54
CA GLY A 61 -3.31 1.55 5.83
C GLY A 61 -4.78 1.11 5.89
N THR A 62 -5.65 1.98 6.41
CA THR A 62 -7.11 1.75 6.40
C THR A 62 -7.66 1.77 4.97
N GLU A 63 -7.29 2.76 4.17
CA GLU A 63 -7.69 2.84 2.75
C GLU A 63 -7.22 1.61 1.96
N SER A 64 -5.98 1.18 2.19
CA SER A 64 -5.42 -0.06 1.63
C SER A 64 -6.28 -1.26 1.98
N SER A 65 -6.59 -1.43 3.27
CA SER A 65 -7.37 -2.55 3.78
C SER A 65 -8.78 -2.59 3.19
N ILE A 66 -9.46 -1.44 3.13
CA ILE A 66 -10.81 -1.34 2.56
C ILE A 66 -10.80 -1.68 1.06
N SER A 67 -9.83 -1.13 0.32
CA SER A 67 -9.73 -1.36 -1.12
C SER A 67 -9.36 -2.82 -1.43
N LEU A 68 -8.47 -3.43 -0.66
CA LEU A 68 -8.08 -4.84 -0.81
C LEU A 68 -9.21 -5.80 -0.40
N ALA A 69 -10.00 -5.45 0.62
CA ALA A 69 -11.21 -6.19 0.98
C ALA A 69 -12.24 -6.14 -0.16
N SER A 70 -12.43 -4.95 -0.76
CA SER A 70 -13.28 -4.79 -1.95
C SER A 70 -12.78 -5.64 -3.12
N ALA A 71 -11.47 -5.62 -3.39
CA ALA A 71 -10.86 -6.44 -4.44
C ALA A 71 -11.14 -7.93 -4.24
N SER A 72 -10.98 -8.41 -3.00
CA SER A 72 -11.24 -9.80 -2.64
C SER A 72 -12.72 -10.17 -2.83
N ALA A 73 -13.64 -9.29 -2.40
CA ALA A 73 -15.07 -9.50 -2.60
C ALA A 73 -15.47 -9.54 -4.09
N GLN A 74 -14.87 -8.69 -4.93
CA GLN A 74 -15.12 -8.72 -6.37
C GLN A 74 -14.55 -10.01 -7.01
N ARG A 75 -13.35 -10.45 -6.62
CA ARG A 75 -12.79 -11.74 -7.03
C ARG A 75 -13.69 -12.92 -6.67
N THR A 76 -14.30 -12.93 -5.48
CA THR A 76 -15.27 -13.97 -5.13
C THR A 76 -16.48 -13.96 -6.06
N LYS A 77 -16.98 -12.77 -6.45
CA LYS A 77 -18.09 -12.65 -7.41
C LYS A 77 -17.69 -13.10 -8.81
N ALA A 78 -16.47 -12.78 -9.25
CA ALA A 78 -15.92 -13.23 -10.51
C ALA A 78 -15.84 -14.76 -10.57
N ASN A 79 -15.23 -15.38 -9.56
CA ASN A 79 -15.13 -16.84 -9.46
C ASN A 79 -16.50 -17.54 -9.45
N ARG A 80 -17.49 -16.95 -8.77
CA ARG A 80 -18.87 -17.47 -8.79
C ARG A 80 -19.46 -17.41 -10.21
N ALA A 81 -19.35 -16.27 -10.88
CA ALA A 81 -19.85 -16.11 -12.24
C ALA A 81 -19.13 -17.05 -13.22
N ASP A 82 -17.81 -17.19 -13.12
CA ASP A 82 -17.03 -18.11 -13.95
C ASP A 82 -17.45 -19.58 -13.73
N THR A 83 -17.65 -19.98 -12.47
CA THR A 83 -18.19 -21.31 -12.14
C THR A 83 -19.57 -21.53 -12.74
N GLU A 84 -20.48 -20.55 -12.62
CA GLU A 84 -21.80 -20.61 -13.23
C GLU A 84 -21.72 -20.69 -14.76
N ALA A 85 -20.77 -20.00 -15.40
CA ALA A 85 -20.54 -20.06 -16.84
C ALA A 85 -20.04 -21.45 -17.28
N ILE A 86 -19.10 -22.04 -16.53
CA ILE A 86 -18.60 -23.40 -16.77
C ILE A 86 -19.72 -24.44 -16.63
N VAL A 87 -20.54 -24.33 -15.57
CA VAL A 87 -21.71 -25.21 -15.38
C VAL A 87 -22.70 -25.04 -16.53
N THR A 88 -22.96 -23.80 -16.94
CA THR A 88 -23.83 -23.47 -18.07
C THR A 88 -23.35 -24.11 -19.37
N ARG A 89 -22.06 -23.97 -19.69
CA ARG A 89 -21.43 -24.58 -20.87
C ARG A 89 -21.47 -26.10 -20.83
N THR A 90 -21.28 -26.69 -19.64
CA THR A 90 -21.36 -28.14 -19.45
C THR A 90 -22.78 -28.65 -19.68
N LEU A 91 -23.81 -27.97 -19.15
CA LEU A 91 -25.21 -28.30 -19.36
C LEU A 91 -25.61 -28.18 -20.84
N ASP A 92 -25.09 -27.17 -21.54
CA ASP A 92 -25.34 -26.98 -22.98
C ASP A 92 -24.71 -28.09 -23.81
N SER A 93 -23.44 -28.40 -23.56
CA SER A 93 -22.74 -29.50 -24.23
C SER A 93 -23.42 -30.84 -23.98
N ALA A 94 -23.89 -31.11 -22.77
CA ALA A 94 -24.66 -32.30 -22.45
C ALA A 94 -26.00 -32.35 -23.21
N SER A 95 -26.71 -31.22 -23.28
CA SER A 95 -27.97 -31.11 -24.02
C SER A 95 -27.78 -31.31 -25.52
N PHE A 96 -26.71 -30.73 -26.08
CA PHE A 96 -26.31 -30.94 -27.47
C PHE A 96 -25.94 -32.39 -27.75
N ASN A 97 -25.14 -33.03 -26.89
CA ASN A 97 -24.78 -34.43 -27.06
C ASN A 97 -25.99 -35.36 -27.02
N ALA A 98 -26.97 -35.09 -26.15
CA ALA A 98 -28.22 -35.86 -26.09
C ALA A 98 -29.01 -35.73 -27.40
N TRP A 99 -29.13 -34.50 -27.93
CA TRP A 99 -29.74 -34.26 -29.24
C TRP A 99 -28.95 -34.92 -30.37
N PHE A 100 -27.64 -34.75 -30.41
CA PHE A 100 -26.76 -35.29 -31.45
C PHE A 100 -26.78 -36.82 -31.49
N THR A 101 -26.88 -37.47 -30.33
CA THR A 101 -27.06 -38.93 -30.23
C THR A 101 -28.40 -39.36 -30.83
N ALA A 102 -29.49 -38.63 -30.54
CA ALA A 102 -30.79 -38.92 -31.14
C ALA A 102 -30.82 -38.61 -32.65
N PHE A 103 -30.05 -37.61 -33.06
CA PHE A 103 -29.83 -37.22 -34.45
C PHE A 103 -29.16 -38.34 -35.25
N THR A 104 -28.02 -38.83 -34.79
CA THR A 104 -27.29 -39.92 -35.46
C THR A 104 -28.03 -41.25 -35.43
N ALA A 105 -28.89 -41.48 -34.42
CA ALA A 105 -29.78 -42.64 -34.33
C ALA A 105 -31.04 -42.53 -35.21
N GLY A 106 -31.29 -41.41 -35.89
CA GLY A 106 -32.49 -41.19 -36.70
C GLY A 106 -33.80 -41.12 -35.90
N ASN A 107 -33.74 -40.90 -34.58
CA ASN A 107 -34.91 -40.90 -33.71
C ASN A 107 -35.49 -39.48 -33.54
N ALA A 108 -36.44 -39.13 -34.41
CA ALA A 108 -37.07 -37.81 -34.43
C ALA A 108 -37.81 -37.46 -33.12
N ASP A 109 -38.41 -38.43 -32.44
CA ASP A 109 -39.13 -38.20 -31.18
C ASP A 109 -38.15 -37.82 -30.06
N ALA A 110 -37.01 -38.51 -29.99
CA ALA A 110 -35.94 -38.21 -29.04
C ALA A 110 -35.25 -36.86 -29.33
N GLN A 111 -35.09 -36.48 -30.61
CA GLN A 111 -34.56 -35.16 -30.99
C GLN A 111 -35.47 -34.03 -30.47
N ARG A 112 -36.79 -34.11 -30.74
CA ARG A 112 -37.75 -33.10 -30.27
C ARG A 112 -37.78 -32.99 -28.75
N LEU A 113 -37.64 -34.12 -28.05
CA LEU A 113 -37.54 -34.13 -26.59
C LEU A 113 -36.24 -33.47 -26.09
N ALA A 114 -35.11 -33.72 -26.75
CA ALA A 114 -33.83 -33.12 -26.41
C ALA A 114 -33.84 -31.59 -26.65
N GLU A 115 -34.37 -31.13 -27.79
CA GLU A 115 -34.55 -29.70 -28.11
C GLU A 115 -35.42 -28.99 -27.07
N LYS A 116 -36.53 -29.62 -26.67
CA LYS A 116 -37.42 -29.06 -25.63
C LYS A 116 -36.70 -28.86 -24.29
N ARG A 117 -35.74 -29.72 -23.95
CA ARG A 117 -34.95 -29.64 -22.71
C ARG A 117 -33.81 -28.63 -22.77
N MET A 118 -33.40 -28.17 -23.96
CA MET A 118 -32.35 -27.16 -24.08
C MET A 118 -32.74 -25.86 -23.37
N ARG A 119 -31.77 -25.25 -22.68
CA ARG A 119 -31.97 -23.98 -21.99
C ARG A 119 -32.35 -22.89 -23.00
N PRO A 120 -33.27 -21.96 -22.66
CA PRO A 120 -33.66 -20.87 -23.56
C PRO A 120 -32.49 -20.05 -24.12
N GLY A 121 -31.44 -19.82 -23.32
CA GLY A 121 -30.25 -19.09 -23.75
C GLY A 121 -29.35 -19.84 -24.75
N TYR A 122 -29.52 -21.15 -24.93
CA TYR A 122 -28.76 -21.94 -25.90
C TYR A 122 -29.47 -22.10 -27.24
N ARG A 123 -30.81 -22.07 -27.24
CA ARG A 123 -31.64 -22.30 -28.43
C ARG A 123 -31.30 -21.39 -29.62
N PRO A 124 -31.11 -20.07 -29.47
CA PRO A 124 -30.76 -19.22 -30.61
C PRO A 124 -29.47 -19.64 -31.31
N ALA A 125 -28.47 -20.12 -30.55
CA ALA A 125 -27.23 -20.63 -31.11
C ALA A 125 -27.44 -21.98 -31.81
N PHE A 126 -28.24 -22.86 -31.21
CA PHE A 126 -28.57 -24.15 -31.80
C PHE A 126 -29.35 -24.00 -33.10
N ASP A 127 -30.40 -23.18 -33.12
CA ASP A 127 -31.25 -22.95 -34.29
C ASP A 127 -30.45 -22.29 -35.42
N ALA A 128 -29.61 -21.30 -35.09
CA ALA A 128 -28.74 -20.67 -36.07
C ALA A 128 -27.71 -21.65 -36.63
N TRP A 129 -27.14 -22.53 -35.79
CA TRP A 129 -26.21 -23.57 -36.25
C TRP A 129 -26.92 -24.57 -37.18
N ARG A 130 -28.11 -25.06 -36.82
CA ARG A 130 -28.91 -25.94 -37.70
C ARG A 130 -29.23 -25.28 -39.04
N ALA A 131 -29.49 -23.98 -39.05
CA ALA A 131 -29.72 -23.23 -40.28
C ALA A 131 -28.50 -23.15 -41.22
N THR A 132 -27.29 -23.43 -40.72
CA THR A 132 -26.08 -23.53 -41.57
C THR A 132 -25.97 -24.85 -42.34
N ASP A 133 -26.90 -25.78 -42.10
CA ASP A 133 -26.97 -27.12 -42.68
C ASP A 133 -25.65 -27.92 -42.52
N PRO A 134 -25.24 -28.23 -41.27
CA PRO A 134 -23.95 -28.84 -40.98
C PRO A 134 -23.76 -30.24 -41.56
N GLU A 135 -24.83 -30.87 -42.05
CA GLU A 135 -24.79 -32.19 -42.67
C GLU A 135 -24.28 -32.13 -44.13
N HIS A 136 -24.60 -31.05 -44.83
CA HIS A 136 -24.26 -30.87 -46.24
C HIS A 136 -23.27 -29.74 -46.50
N ASN A 137 -23.00 -28.89 -45.50
CA ASN A 137 -22.10 -27.76 -45.59
C ASN A 137 -20.79 -28.02 -44.81
N PRO A 138 -19.67 -28.32 -45.51
CA PRO A 138 -18.37 -28.55 -44.86
C PRO A 138 -17.81 -27.32 -44.14
N SER A 139 -18.30 -26.12 -44.46
CA SER A 139 -17.89 -24.86 -43.82
C SER A 139 -18.77 -24.49 -42.61
N ALA A 140 -19.76 -25.31 -42.27
CA ALA A 140 -20.57 -25.10 -41.09
C ALA A 140 -19.70 -25.16 -39.81
N PRO A 141 -19.97 -24.31 -38.81
CA PRO A 141 -19.27 -24.39 -37.53
C PRO A 141 -19.42 -25.78 -36.89
N ALA A 142 -18.42 -26.19 -36.10
CA ALA A 142 -18.38 -27.54 -35.49
C ALA A 142 -19.52 -27.82 -34.50
N GLY A 143 -20.25 -26.79 -34.06
CA GLY A 143 -21.41 -26.93 -33.19
C GLY A 143 -21.95 -25.56 -32.75
N PRO A 144 -23.08 -25.54 -32.04
CA PRO A 144 -23.72 -24.29 -31.61
C PRO A 144 -22.84 -23.44 -30.68
N ALA A 145 -21.92 -24.05 -29.93
CA ALA A 145 -21.01 -23.33 -29.05
C ALA A 145 -20.02 -22.40 -29.80
N TYR A 146 -19.85 -22.60 -31.11
CA TYR A 146 -19.00 -21.77 -31.97
C TYR A 146 -19.79 -20.67 -32.70
N MET A 147 -21.10 -20.59 -32.47
CA MET A 147 -21.96 -19.58 -33.08
C MET A 147 -21.85 -18.25 -32.34
N PRO A 148 -21.90 -17.11 -33.04
CA PRO A 148 -21.95 -15.78 -32.41
C PRO A 148 -23.14 -15.58 -31.48
N GLN A 149 -24.24 -16.29 -31.72
CA GLN A 149 -25.45 -16.27 -30.90
C GLN A 149 -25.27 -16.98 -29.56
N TYR A 150 -24.18 -17.75 -29.36
CA TYR A 150 -23.91 -18.42 -28.10
C TYR A 150 -23.31 -17.45 -27.09
N VAL A 151 -24.20 -16.83 -26.31
CA VAL A 151 -23.82 -15.84 -25.29
C VAL A 151 -24.14 -16.40 -23.91
N ILE A 152 -23.11 -16.51 -23.06
CA ILE A 152 -23.24 -16.83 -21.63
C ILE A 152 -23.08 -15.51 -20.85
N PRO A 153 -24.14 -14.93 -20.28
CA PRO A 153 -24.05 -13.65 -19.55
C PRO A 153 -23.03 -13.67 -18.40
N GLN A 154 -22.83 -14.84 -17.80
CA GLN A 154 -21.90 -15.04 -16.70
C GLN A 154 -20.44 -14.87 -17.12
N ASP A 155 -20.06 -15.17 -18.37
CA ASP A 155 -18.69 -14.92 -18.88
C ASP A 155 -18.40 -13.41 -18.87
N ALA A 156 -19.36 -12.59 -19.31
CA ALA A 156 -19.23 -11.13 -19.29
C ALA A 156 -19.23 -10.58 -17.85
N ALA A 157 -20.07 -11.14 -16.98
CA ALA A 157 -20.14 -10.76 -15.58
C ALA A 157 -18.82 -11.07 -14.84
N ALA A 158 -18.23 -12.25 -15.06
CA ALA A 158 -16.96 -12.66 -14.48
C ALA A 158 -15.85 -11.66 -14.83
N LYS A 159 -15.67 -11.37 -16.12
CA LYS A 159 -14.70 -10.36 -16.61
C LYS A 159 -14.94 -8.97 -16.03
N ALA A 160 -16.20 -8.56 -15.89
CA ALA A 160 -16.53 -7.26 -15.30
C ALA A 160 -16.20 -7.20 -13.81
N TYR A 161 -16.38 -8.28 -13.06
CA TYR A 161 -15.99 -8.37 -11.66
C TYR A 161 -14.48 -8.42 -11.49
N ASP A 162 -13.75 -9.18 -12.32
CA ASP A 162 -12.29 -9.20 -12.30
C ASP A 162 -11.70 -7.82 -12.57
N ALA A 163 -12.19 -7.12 -13.60
CA ALA A 163 -11.72 -5.76 -13.89
C ALA A 163 -12.01 -4.76 -12.74
N LYS A 164 -13.02 -5.00 -11.91
CA LYS A 164 -13.27 -4.22 -10.68
C LYS A 164 -12.31 -4.64 -9.57
N ALA A 165 -12.04 -5.94 -9.44
CA ALA A 165 -11.11 -6.48 -8.48
C ALA A 165 -9.69 -5.93 -8.71
N ASP A 166 -9.22 -5.92 -9.95
CA ASP A 166 -7.88 -5.43 -10.30
C ASP A 166 -7.71 -3.94 -9.98
N ARG A 167 -8.74 -3.14 -10.31
CA ARG A 167 -8.74 -1.70 -9.98
C ARG A 167 -8.70 -1.46 -8.47
N ALA A 168 -9.49 -2.19 -7.71
CA ALA A 168 -9.50 -2.09 -6.25
C ALA A 168 -8.18 -2.60 -5.64
N PHE A 169 -7.59 -3.66 -6.20
CA PHE A 169 -6.30 -4.18 -5.76
C PHE A 169 -5.18 -3.18 -6.01
N ALA A 170 -5.11 -2.60 -7.21
CA ALA A 170 -4.11 -1.59 -7.56
C ALA A 170 -4.19 -0.38 -6.61
N LYS A 171 -5.39 0.16 -6.40
CA LYS A 171 -5.63 1.26 -5.46
C LYS A 171 -5.22 0.88 -4.03
N GLY A 172 -5.57 -0.32 -3.58
CA GLY A 172 -5.21 -0.79 -2.23
C GLY A 172 -3.71 -0.95 -2.07
N SER A 173 -3.02 -1.51 -3.06
CA SER A 173 -1.57 -1.69 -3.05
C SER A 173 -0.84 -0.34 -3.00
N GLU A 174 -1.27 0.64 -3.81
CA GLU A 174 -0.68 1.99 -3.82
C GLU A 174 -0.88 2.71 -2.47
N ALA A 175 -2.08 2.60 -1.89
CA ALA A 175 -2.36 3.11 -0.56
C ALA A 175 -1.48 2.43 0.51
N GLY A 176 -1.31 1.11 0.43
CA GLY A 176 -0.44 0.36 1.34
C GLY A 176 1.02 0.78 1.24
N GLN A 177 1.55 0.92 0.02
CA GLN A 177 2.91 1.41 -0.21
C GLN A 177 3.11 2.83 0.34
N THR A 178 2.08 3.67 0.28
CA THR A 178 2.11 5.01 0.87
C THR A 178 2.13 4.95 2.39
N ALA A 179 1.33 4.07 3.00
CA ALA A 179 1.36 3.82 4.45
C ALA A 179 2.75 3.38 4.91
N ASP A 180 3.37 2.43 4.19
CA ASP A 180 4.71 1.92 4.51
C ASP A 180 5.79 3.01 4.46
N LYS A 181 5.68 3.95 3.51
CA LYS A 181 6.60 5.10 3.44
C LYS A 181 6.45 6.02 4.66
N TYR A 182 5.23 6.24 5.14
CA TYR A 182 4.99 6.99 6.37
C TYR A 182 5.50 6.25 7.62
N ILE A 183 5.31 4.93 7.72
CA ILE A 183 5.88 4.10 8.79
C ILE A 183 7.40 4.23 8.83
N ARG A 184 8.05 4.15 7.65
CA ARG A 184 9.50 4.32 7.53
C ARG A 184 9.96 5.68 8.04
N ALA A 185 9.23 6.76 7.71
CA ALA A 185 9.53 8.09 8.23
C ALA A 185 9.41 8.15 9.76
N THR A 186 8.40 7.51 10.36
CA THR A 186 8.27 7.40 11.83
C THR A 186 9.48 6.71 12.45
N VAL A 187 10.00 5.64 11.85
CA VAL A 187 11.20 4.93 12.35
C VAL A 187 12.44 5.82 12.30
N PHE A 188 12.62 6.60 11.23
CA PHE A 188 13.71 7.56 11.15
C PHE A 188 13.56 8.63 12.25
N LEU A 189 12.38 9.21 12.42
CA LEU A 189 12.14 10.24 13.43
C LEU A 189 12.33 9.71 14.85
N ALA A 190 11.90 8.47 15.14
CA ALA A 190 12.18 7.81 16.42
C ALA A 190 13.69 7.64 16.67
N THR A 191 14.44 7.32 15.62
CA THR A 191 15.91 7.24 15.69
C THR A 191 16.52 8.62 15.98
N VAL A 192 16.01 9.70 15.37
CA VAL A 192 16.42 11.08 15.68
C VAL A 192 16.15 11.43 17.14
N LEU A 193 14.94 11.14 17.64
CA LEU A 193 14.59 11.37 19.06
C LEU A 193 15.55 10.64 20.00
N PHE A 194 15.88 9.40 19.69
CA PHE A 194 16.82 8.60 20.47
C PHE A 194 18.24 9.18 20.46
N LEU A 195 18.78 9.48 19.26
CA LEU A 195 20.13 10.03 19.10
C LEU A 195 20.29 11.38 19.82
N VAL A 196 19.31 12.28 19.68
CA VAL A 196 19.30 13.58 20.35
C VAL A 196 19.14 13.39 21.86
N GLY A 197 18.21 12.53 22.30
CA GLY A 197 17.96 12.26 23.71
C GLY A 197 19.18 11.71 24.45
N ILE A 198 19.93 10.77 23.85
CA ILE A 198 21.12 10.21 24.49
C ILE A 198 22.35 11.15 24.41
N SER A 199 22.38 12.07 23.43
CA SER A 199 23.52 12.97 23.21
C SER A 199 23.86 13.83 24.44
N GLY A 200 22.85 14.22 25.23
CA GLY A 200 23.02 15.01 26.46
C GLY A 200 23.70 14.26 27.61
N HIS A 201 23.75 12.93 27.57
CA HIS A 201 24.38 12.11 28.61
C HIS A 201 25.89 11.91 28.41
N PHE A 202 26.43 12.23 27.24
CA PHE A 202 27.86 12.04 26.95
C PHE A 202 28.69 13.23 27.43
N ARG A 203 29.63 12.98 28.36
CA ARG A 203 30.61 13.98 28.81
C ARG A 203 31.65 14.34 27.74
N ILE A 204 31.82 13.47 26.73
CA ILE A 204 32.78 13.66 25.64
C ILE A 204 32.15 14.53 24.55
N ARG A 205 32.65 15.77 24.40
CA ARG A 205 32.13 16.75 23.44
C ARG A 205 32.11 16.25 21.99
N GLN A 206 33.12 15.48 21.57
CA GLN A 206 33.19 14.89 20.23
C GLN A 206 32.08 13.87 19.98
N ALA A 207 31.76 13.01 20.97
CA ALA A 207 30.69 12.02 20.86
C ALA A 207 29.31 12.71 20.77
N ARG A 208 29.09 13.76 21.57
CA ARG A 208 27.86 14.58 21.52
C ARG A 208 27.67 15.22 20.14
N ILE A 209 28.70 15.87 19.60
CA ILE A 209 28.64 16.50 18.28
C ILE A 209 28.39 15.46 17.18
N GLY A 210 29.07 14.31 17.22
CA GLY A 210 28.88 13.23 16.24
C GLY A 210 27.44 12.72 16.18
N LEU A 211 26.81 12.49 17.34
CA LEU A 211 25.41 12.06 17.44
C LEU A 211 24.43 13.11 16.90
N ILE A 212 24.64 14.39 17.24
CA ILE A 212 23.79 15.49 16.78
C ILE A 212 23.89 15.66 15.26
N VAL A 213 25.09 15.56 14.68
CA VAL A 213 25.30 15.64 13.23
C VAL A 213 24.60 14.48 12.52
N ALA A 214 24.76 13.25 13.01
CA ALA A 214 24.08 12.08 12.46
C ALA A 214 22.54 12.21 12.53
N ALA A 215 22.03 12.69 13.67
CA ALA A 215 20.61 12.96 13.87
C ALA A 215 20.10 14.05 12.90
N GLY A 216 20.89 15.11 12.68
CA GLY A 216 20.56 16.19 11.74
C GLY A 216 20.45 15.70 10.29
N PHE A 217 21.40 14.87 9.82
CA PHE A 217 21.33 14.27 8.49
C PHE A 217 20.09 13.38 8.33
N LEU A 218 19.82 12.53 9.33
CA LEU A 218 18.70 11.61 9.29
C LEU A 218 17.35 12.35 9.36
N LEU A 219 17.28 13.44 10.14
CA LEU A 219 16.13 14.33 10.20
C LEU A 219 15.88 15.01 8.85
N GLY A 220 16.91 15.58 8.23
CA GLY A 220 16.80 16.21 6.92
C GLY A 220 16.28 15.22 5.86
N PHE A 221 16.83 14.00 5.85
CA PHE A 221 16.35 12.93 4.98
C PHE A 221 14.88 12.55 5.23
N ALA A 222 14.48 12.39 6.49
CA ALA A 222 13.11 12.06 6.85
C ALA A 222 12.12 13.16 6.44
N VAL A 223 12.48 14.43 6.63
CA VAL A 223 11.66 15.58 6.22
C VAL A 223 11.50 15.64 4.71
N ILE A 224 12.58 15.46 3.95
CA ILE A 224 12.51 15.45 2.47
C ILE A 224 11.57 14.34 1.98
N GLN A 225 11.67 13.14 2.56
CA GLN A 225 10.77 12.03 2.23
C GLN A 225 9.32 12.37 2.55
N LEU A 226 9.04 12.92 3.75
CA LEU A 226 7.68 13.29 4.17
C LEU A 226 7.05 14.35 3.27
N LEU A 227 7.82 15.34 2.83
CA LEU A 227 7.35 16.38 1.92
C LEU A 227 6.98 15.84 0.53
N GLY A 228 7.54 14.70 0.13
CA GLY A 228 7.22 14.04 -1.14
C GLY A 228 6.03 13.07 -1.08
N LEU A 229 5.44 12.84 0.10
CA LEU A 229 4.31 11.92 0.26
C LEU A 229 2.96 12.63 0.11
N PRO A 230 1.95 11.96 -0.46
CA PRO A 230 0.61 12.51 -0.55
C PRO A 230 -0.02 12.59 0.84
N GLY A 231 -0.75 13.68 1.10
CA GLY A 231 -1.45 13.89 2.37
C GLY A 231 -2.40 12.75 2.72
N PRO A 232 -2.69 12.55 4.03
CA PRO A 232 -3.58 11.47 4.47
C PRO A 232 -4.97 11.61 3.84
N PRO A 233 -5.60 10.49 3.44
CA PRO A 233 -6.96 10.49 2.93
C PRO A 233 -7.94 10.99 4.00
N ALA A 234 -9.07 11.56 3.58
CA ALA A 234 -10.13 12.07 4.46
C ALA A 234 -10.67 11.00 5.41
#